data_AF-A0A1G3QTU9-F1
#
_entry.id   AF-A0A1G3QTU9-F1
#
_cell.length_a   1.000
_cell.length_b   1.000
_cell.length_c   1.000
_cell.angle_alpha   90.00
_cell.angle_beta   90.00
_cell.angle_gamma   90.00
#
_symmetry.space_group_name_H-M   'P 1'
#
loop_
_entity.id
_entity.type
_entity.pdbx_description
1 polymer ?
#
loop_
_entity_poly.entity_id
_entity_poly.type
_entity_poly.pdbx_seq_one_letter_code
_entity_poly.pdbx_strand_id
1 'polypeptide(L)'
;MKKIFSDYSRIDFGFECDLHFFDPSETAEVVDEFIRQAVRKGMPEIRLVHGKGKSAKKRQVYDILSKHPDVLHYKNDGPNWGATIITLNVRLQS
;
A
#
# COMPACT_ATOMS: atom_id res chain seq x y z
N MET A 1 -31.52 22.95 -2.86
CA MET A 1 -30.86 21.67 -2.48
C MET A 1 -29.44 21.64 -3.04
N LYS A 2 -28.42 22.06 -2.28
CA LYS A 2 -27.00 22.01 -2.71
C LYS A 2 -26.03 21.54 -1.60
N LYS A 3 -26.56 21.14 -0.44
CA LYS A 3 -25.78 21.04 0.80
C LYS A 3 -25.29 19.62 1.15
N ILE A 4 -25.35 18.65 0.23
CA ILE A 4 -25.11 17.23 0.58
C ILE A 4 -24.00 16.57 -0.26
N PHE A 5 -23.66 17.05 -1.46
CA PHE A 5 -22.60 16.42 -2.28
C PHE A 5 -21.16 16.82 -1.91
N SER A 6 -20.97 17.92 -1.17
CA SER A 6 -19.64 18.46 -0.87
C SER A 6 -18.88 17.70 0.23
N ASP A 7 -19.58 17.02 1.14
CA ASP A 7 -18.91 16.32 2.25
C ASP A 7 -18.42 14.92 1.86
N TYR A 8 -18.97 14.34 0.78
CA TYR A 8 -18.58 13.02 0.28
C TYR A 8 -17.40 13.05 -0.71
N SER A 9 -16.99 14.23 -1.20
CA SER A 9 -15.82 14.35 -2.08
C SER A 9 -14.48 14.14 -1.35
N ARG A 10 -14.51 14.01 -0.02
CA ARG A 10 -13.36 13.75 0.85
C ARG A 10 -13.41 12.39 1.52
N ILE A 11 -14.20 11.44 1.00
CA ILE A 11 -14.12 10.05 1.46
C ILE A 11 -12.72 9.53 1.12
N ASP A 12 -11.91 9.36 2.14
CA ASP A 12 -10.59 8.77 2.02
C ASP A 12 -10.76 7.25 1.91
N PHE A 13 -10.38 6.68 0.77
CA PHE A 13 -10.51 5.24 0.50
C PHE A 13 -9.48 4.40 1.28
N GLY A 14 -8.69 5.04 2.14
CA GLY A 14 -7.70 4.41 2.99
C GLY A 14 -6.38 4.18 2.25
N PHE A 15 -5.42 3.70 3.03
CA PHE A 15 -4.03 3.50 2.63
C PHE A 15 -3.67 2.01 2.57
N GLU A 16 -4.66 1.14 2.41
CA GLU A 16 -4.51 -0.31 2.50
C GLU A 16 -4.80 -1.01 1.17
N CYS A 17 -3.97 -1.99 0.82
CA CYS A 17 -4.25 -2.95 -0.25
C CYS A 17 -4.13 -4.38 0.30
N ASP A 18 -5.23 -5.14 0.19
CA ASP A 18 -5.27 -6.54 0.58
C ASP A 18 -5.00 -7.45 -0.63
N LEU A 19 -3.84 -8.10 -0.58
CA LEU A 19 -3.38 -8.97 -1.65
C LEU A 19 -4.17 -10.28 -1.73
N HIS A 20 -5.05 -10.62 -0.78
CA HIS A 20 -5.91 -11.81 -0.89
C HIS A 20 -6.92 -11.72 -2.04
N PHE A 21 -7.21 -10.51 -2.53
CA PHE A 21 -8.13 -10.30 -3.66
C PHE A 21 -7.50 -10.48 -5.03
N PHE A 22 -6.19 -10.73 -5.11
CA PHE A 22 -5.44 -10.80 -6.36
C PHE A 22 -4.80 -12.17 -6.55
N ASP A 23 -4.65 -12.57 -7.81
CA ASP A 23 -3.94 -13.81 -8.14
C ASP A 23 -2.47 -13.70 -7.67
N PRO A 24 -1.87 -14.79 -7.16
CA PRO A 24 -0.46 -14.77 -6.76
C PRO A 24 0.50 -14.26 -7.85
N SER A 25 0.22 -14.52 -9.13
CA SER A 25 1.03 -14.06 -10.27
C SER A 25 0.98 -12.54 -10.47
N GLU A 26 -0.10 -11.88 -10.07
CA GLU A 26 -0.31 -10.43 -10.21
C GLU A 26 0.34 -9.62 -9.08
N THR A 27 0.81 -10.29 -8.02
CA THR A 27 1.33 -9.64 -6.80
C THR A 27 2.35 -8.55 -7.11
N ALA A 28 3.27 -8.77 -8.06
CA ALA A 28 4.30 -7.79 -8.37
C ALA A 28 3.73 -6.51 -9.00
N GLU A 29 2.83 -6.67 -9.97
CA GLU A 29 2.21 -5.55 -10.68
C GLU A 29 1.27 -4.76 -9.76
N VAL A 30 0.48 -5.46 -8.95
CA VAL A 30 -0.44 -4.83 -7.97
C VAL A 30 0.32 -4.01 -6.93
N VAL A 31 1.42 -4.56 -6.38
CA VAL A 31 2.22 -3.86 -5.38
C VAL A 31 2.90 -2.62 -5.98
N ASP A 32 3.49 -2.74 -7.17
CA ASP A 32 4.11 -1.61 -7.87
C ASP A 32 3.11 -0.49 -8.16
N GLU A 33 1.96 -0.83 -8.76
CA GLU A 33 0.92 0.15 -9.09
C GLU A 33 0.35 0.80 -7.83
N PHE A 34 0.14 0.02 -6.75
CA PHE A 34 -0.36 0.57 -5.50
C PHE A 34 0.59 1.60 -4.90
N ILE A 35 1.90 1.31 -4.88
CA ILE A 35 2.91 2.26 -4.39
C ILE A 35 2.92 3.53 -5.26
N ARG A 36 2.93 3.40 -6.59
CA ARG A 36 2.90 4.55 -7.50
C ARG A 36 1.66 5.42 -7.30
N GLN A 37 0.48 4.82 -7.11
CA GLN A 37 -0.73 5.57 -6.82
C GLN A 37 -0.67 6.28 -5.46
N ALA A 38 -0.15 5.61 -4.43
CA ALA A 38 0.02 6.21 -3.11
C ALA A 38 0.96 7.42 -3.15
N VAL A 39 2.08 7.32 -3.88
CA VAL A 39 3.02 8.43 -4.10
C VAL A 39 2.34 9.60 -4.81
N ARG A 40 1.60 9.32 -5.90
CA ARG A 40 0.85 10.34 -6.65
C ARG A 40 -0.20 11.06 -5.81
N LYS A 41 -0.81 10.36 -4.85
CA LYS A 41 -1.78 10.91 -3.90
C LYS A 41 -1.11 11.62 -2.72
N GLY A 42 0.22 11.64 -2.63
CA GLY A 42 0.95 12.26 -1.53
C GLY A 42 0.79 11.50 -0.20
N MET A 43 0.53 10.20 -0.23
CA MET A 43 0.35 9.37 0.96
C MET A 43 1.72 8.94 1.52
N PRO A 44 2.13 9.43 2.70
CA PRO A 44 3.46 9.14 3.24
C PRO A 44 3.59 7.72 3.81
N GLU A 45 2.47 7.06 4.09
CA GLU A 45 2.42 5.72 4.66
C GLU A 45 1.27 4.92 4.05
N ILE A 46 1.54 3.65 3.73
CA ILE A 46 0.55 2.68 3.25
C ILE A 46 0.72 1.32 3.95
N ARG A 47 -0.29 0.47 3.82
CA ARG A 47 -0.39 -0.86 4.40
C ARG A 47 -0.66 -1.90 3.31
N LEU A 48 0.12 -2.97 3.29
CA LEU A 48 -0.12 -4.13 2.43
C LEU A 48 -0.47 -5.34 3.28
N VAL A 49 -1.65 -5.92 3.06
CA VAL A 49 -2.05 -7.20 3.68
C VAL A 49 -1.67 -8.34 2.74
N HIS A 50 -0.88 -9.29 3.23
CA HIS A 50 -0.42 -10.45 2.46
C HIS A 50 -0.68 -11.80 3.15
N GLY A 51 -1.27 -11.76 4.34
CA GLY A 51 -1.70 -12.94 5.08
C GLY A 51 -0.59 -13.61 5.91
N LYS A 52 -1.00 -14.42 6.89
CA LYS A 52 -0.10 -15.12 7.83
C LYS A 52 0.27 -16.53 7.36
N GLY A 53 0.38 -16.77 6.05
CA GLY A 53 0.65 -18.11 5.49
C GLY A 53 2.07 -18.62 5.76
N LYS A 54 2.68 -19.36 4.82
CA LYS A 54 4.09 -19.81 4.92
C LYS A 54 5.12 -18.70 4.63
N SER A 55 4.73 -17.43 4.79
CA SER A 55 5.51 -16.23 4.46
C SER A 55 6.00 -16.14 3.01
N ALA A 56 5.43 -16.89 2.08
CA ALA A 56 5.81 -16.84 0.66
C ALA A 56 5.45 -15.48 0.02
N LYS A 57 4.19 -15.07 0.14
CA LYS A 57 3.70 -13.77 -0.36
C LYS A 57 4.42 -12.61 0.32
N LYS A 58 4.70 -12.73 1.63
CA LYS A 58 5.55 -11.79 2.37
C LYS A 58 6.95 -11.64 1.76
N ARG A 59 7.65 -12.75 1.48
CA ARG A 59 8.99 -12.72 0.87
C ARG A 59 8.96 -12.01 -0.47
N GLN A 60 8.01 -12.35 -1.32
CA GLN A 60 7.81 -11.69 -2.61
C GLN A 60 7.57 -10.18 -2.46
N VAL A 61 6.70 -9.78 -1.52
CA VAL A 61 6.48 -8.35 -1.21
C VAL A 61 7.79 -7.68 -0.80
N TYR A 62 8.59 -8.29 0.08
CA TYR A 62 9.85 -7.70 0.54
C TYR A 62 10.88 -7.59 -0.58
N ASP A 63 10.94 -8.57 -1.48
CA ASP A 63 11.80 -8.54 -2.67
C ASP A 63 11.44 -7.38 -3.62
N ILE A 64 10.15 -7.05 -3.73
CA ILE A 64 9.67 -5.89 -4.49
C ILE A 64 10.03 -4.59 -3.75
N LEU A 65 9.66 -4.49 -2.47
CA LEU A 65 9.87 -3.28 -1.66
C LEU A 65 11.34 -2.88 -1.54
N SER A 66 12.25 -3.86 -1.40
CA SER A 66 13.69 -3.61 -1.30
C SER A 66 14.30 -2.96 -2.55
N LYS A 67 13.62 -3.03 -3.69
CA LYS A 67 14.09 -2.52 -4.99
C LYS A 67 13.29 -1.31 -5.48
N HIS A 68 12.17 -0.99 -4.82
CA HIS A 68 11.26 0.05 -5.28
C HIS A 68 11.80 1.45 -4.96
N PRO A 69 11.95 2.36 -5.94
CA PRO A 69 12.62 3.65 -5.75
C PRO A 69 11.90 4.60 -4.79
N ASP A 70 10.57 4.49 -4.69
CA ASP A 70 9.77 5.35 -3.81
C ASP A 70 9.58 4.82 -2.38
N VAL A 71 10.17 3.65 -2.05
CA VAL A 71 10.06 3.06 -0.70
C VAL A 71 11.23 3.52 0.16
N LEU A 72 10.94 4.18 1.28
CA LEU A 72 11.96 4.63 2.24
C LEU A 72 12.23 3.58 3.32
N HIS A 73 11.17 2.97 3.84
CA HIS A 73 11.23 2.00 4.92
C HIS A 73 10.01 1.09 4.88
N TYR A 74 10.15 -0.13 5.40
CA TYR A 74 9.02 -1.03 5.61
C TYR A 74 9.24 -1.93 6.82
N LYS A 75 8.14 -2.25 7.51
CA LYS A 75 8.15 -3.09 8.72
C LYS A 75 6.86 -3.92 8.81
N ASN A 76 6.88 -4.96 9.64
CA ASN A 76 5.64 -5.65 9.98
C ASN A 76 4.67 -4.68 10.66
N ASP A 77 3.38 -4.90 10.45
CA ASP A 77 2.32 -4.21 11.16
C ASP A 77 2.18 -4.76 12.60
N GLY A 78 3.10 -4.33 13.47
CA GLY A 78 3.17 -4.77 14.86
C GLY A 78 3.46 -6.28 15.01
N PRO A 79 2.84 -6.96 15.99
CA PRO A 79 3.00 -8.41 16.14
C PRO A 79 2.31 -9.20 15.01
N ASN A 80 1.49 -8.54 14.17
CA ASN A 80 0.87 -9.14 13.01
C ASN A 80 1.86 -9.19 11.84
N TRP A 81 2.36 -10.38 11.57
CA TRP A 81 3.24 -10.67 10.44
C TRP A 81 2.50 -10.89 9.11
N GLY A 82 1.18 -10.66 9.08
CA GLY A 82 0.33 -10.80 7.88
C GLY A 82 0.09 -9.48 7.13
N ALA A 83 0.69 -8.39 7.58
CA ALA A 83 0.68 -7.12 6.88
C ALA A 83 2.01 -6.38 7.07
N THR A 84 2.26 -5.43 6.18
CA THR A 84 3.47 -4.62 6.12
C THR A 84 3.10 -3.16 5.99
N ILE A 85 3.65 -2.34 6.90
CA ILE A 85 3.58 -0.88 6.84
C ILE A 85 4.77 -0.39 6.00
N ILE A 86 4.51 0.50 5.06
CA ILE A 86 5.48 1.02 4.10
C ILE A 86 5.47 2.54 4.18
N THR A 87 6.64 3.11 4.45
CA THR A 87 6.87 4.56 4.39
C THR A 87 7.36 4.93 3.00
N LEU A 88 6.72 5.91 2.38
CA LEU A 88 6.96 6.32 0.99
C LEU A 88 7.65 7.69 0.91
N ASN A 89 8.45 7.86 -0.14
CA ASN A 89 9.04 9.13 -0.50
C ASN A 89 8.02 9.97 -1.29
N VAL A 90 7.20 10.75 -0.59
CA VAL A 90 6.24 11.64 -1.24
C VAL A 90 6.81 13.05 -1.37
N ARG A 91 6.87 13.56 -2.60
CA ARG A 91 7.05 14.99 -2.85
C ARG A 91 5.67 15.64 -2.84
N LEU A 92 5.40 16.48 -1.84
CA LEU A 92 4.22 17.33 -1.87
C LEU A 92 4.37 18.28 -3.08
N GLN A 93 3.53 18.11 -4.09
CA GLN A 93 3.47 19.05 -5.20
C GLN A 93 2.96 20.37 -4.63
N SER A 94 3.80 21.39 -4.68
CA SER A 94 3.49 22.77 -4.28
C SER A 94 2.54 23.43 -5.27
#